data_AF-A0A945A6G9-F1
#
_entry.id   AF-A0A945A6G9-F1
#
_cell.length_a   1.000
_cell.length_b   1.000
_cell.length_c   1.000
_cell.angle_alpha   90.00
_cell.angle_beta   90.00
_cell.angle_gamma   90.00
#
_symmetry.space_group_name_H-M   'P 1'
#
loop_
_entity.id
_entity.type
_entity.pdbx_description
1 polymer ?
#
loop_
_entity_poly.entity_id
_entity_poly.type
_entity_poly.pdbx_seq_one_letter_code
_entity_poly.pdbx_strand_id
1 'polypeptide(L)'
;MNDTTSSNNADDKQESFISRFIASREIDPRLLGMLGALALIWFGFHFYGVIFNNFGAFLTPRNLWNLSVQTSSIGIMATGMVLVIVTRNIDLSVGSMIGVIAMAMGLLQVQYLPQFVGLGHWSIWMIAVVFGLVFGTLIGALHGWLIAYREIPAFIVTLGGLMVWRGMAFLSGGGRTISPVDPTFALLGGGPYGAVGATTSWIIGIIACLGVAYIIYSGRQSRIKHNFHLRPMWAEIMLVLVGCATILGSVVLVNSYPWPKGIVRQYGARIGQDLEGTFISHGFAIPVLILAAVGIGMTILMTRTRFGRYVFAIGGNPEAASLAGIDTKWVTMKVFALMGMLTAIASVIASARLNSATNALGILDELYVIAAAVIGGTSLAGGVGKIYGAILGALVMQSLQSGMVLIGFDSAIQRIVVGMVLVFAVYLDIVYNKRVKK
;
A
#
# COMPACT_ATOMS: atom_id res chain seq x y z
N MET A 1 14.91 46.04 48.41
CA MET A 1 13.97 47.17 48.35
C MET A 1 13.57 47.37 46.89
N ASN A 2 12.30 47.06 46.62
CA ASN A 2 11.43 47.39 45.48
C ASN A 2 11.83 46.82 44.11
N ASP A 3 11.23 45.72 43.67
CA ASP A 3 9.88 45.57 43.06
C ASP A 3 9.85 45.94 41.59
N THR A 4 9.80 44.91 40.74
CA THR A 4 8.87 44.86 39.60
C THR A 4 8.23 43.48 39.53
N THR A 5 7.00 43.43 40.03
CA THR A 5 6.05 42.36 39.85
C THR A 5 5.52 42.30 38.42
N SER A 6 5.13 41.08 38.03
CA SER A 6 4.11 40.74 37.04
C SER A 6 4.28 41.22 35.59
N SER A 7 4.73 40.29 34.75
CA SER A 7 3.98 39.91 33.56
C SER A 7 4.02 38.39 33.36
N ASN A 8 3.22 37.70 34.17
CA ASN A 8 2.68 36.40 33.77
C ASN A 8 1.79 36.66 32.55
N ASN A 9 2.36 36.60 31.35
CA ASN A 9 1.62 36.31 30.12
C ASN A 9 1.27 34.81 30.20
N ALA A 10 0.14 34.38 30.75
CA ALA A 10 -1.21 34.50 30.18
C ALA A 10 -1.38 33.87 28.78
N ASP A 11 -0.43 33.04 28.33
CA ASP A 11 -0.57 32.16 27.15
C ASP A 11 -0.67 30.65 27.50
N ASP A 12 -0.81 30.30 28.78
CA ASP A 12 -1.28 28.96 29.20
C ASP A 12 -2.82 28.85 29.09
N LYS A 13 -3.42 29.64 28.19
CA LYS A 13 -4.85 29.60 27.89
C LYS A 13 -5.14 28.39 27.01
N GLN A 14 -5.68 27.38 27.68
CA GLN A 14 -6.65 26.45 27.11
C GLN A 14 -6.12 25.58 25.96
N GLU A 15 -5.07 24.82 26.22
CA GLU A 15 -4.98 23.53 25.52
C GLU A 15 -6.27 22.74 25.81
N SER A 16 -7.11 22.59 24.79
CA SER A 16 -8.33 21.79 24.83
C SER A 16 -8.03 20.45 25.48
N PHE A 17 -8.97 19.90 26.26
CA PHE A 17 -8.84 18.54 26.81
C PHE A 17 -8.36 17.54 25.75
N ILE A 18 -8.81 17.74 24.51
CA ILE A 18 -8.41 16.96 23.33
C ILE A 18 -6.92 17.11 22.99
N SER A 19 -6.33 18.32 23.03
CA SER A 19 -4.90 18.50 22.73
C SER A 19 -4.02 17.89 23.83
N ARG A 20 -4.38 18.05 25.11
CA ARG A 20 -3.70 17.37 26.24
C ARG A 20 -3.85 15.85 26.15
N PHE A 21 -5.02 15.37 25.74
CA PHE A 21 -5.30 13.95 25.54
C PHE A 21 -4.54 13.33 24.36
N ILE A 22 -4.33 14.09 23.28
CA ILE A 22 -3.53 13.66 22.12
C ILE A 22 -2.03 13.70 22.43
N ALA A 23 -1.56 14.78 23.05
CA ALA A 23 -0.14 14.95 23.41
C ALA A 23 0.34 13.90 24.44
N SER A 24 -0.50 13.56 25.42
CA SER A 24 -0.19 12.53 26.43
C SER A 24 -0.10 11.10 25.89
N ARG A 25 -0.54 10.85 24.65
CA ARG A 25 -0.59 9.49 24.05
C ARG A 25 0.40 9.24 22.92
N GLU A 26 1.25 10.22 22.56
CA GLU A 26 2.17 10.12 21.41
C GLU A 26 1.44 9.68 20.10
N ILE A 27 0.14 10.01 19.94
CA ILE A 27 -0.60 9.65 18.72
C ILE A 27 -0.24 10.66 17.62
N ASP A 28 0.22 10.14 16.48
CA ASP A 28 0.62 10.96 15.35
C ASP A 28 -0.59 11.77 14.82
N PRO A 29 -0.59 13.11 14.93
CA PRO A 29 -1.73 13.92 14.50
C PRO A 29 -2.00 13.78 12.99
N ARG A 30 -0.97 13.43 12.20
CA ARG A 30 -1.15 13.14 10.77
C ARG A 30 -1.96 11.87 10.55
N LEU A 31 -1.70 10.81 11.34
CA LEU A 31 -2.46 9.56 11.28
C LEU A 31 -3.95 9.81 11.60
N LEU A 32 -4.24 10.61 12.63
CA LEU A 32 -5.61 10.97 12.99
C LEU A 32 -6.28 11.78 11.87
N GLY A 33 -5.58 12.76 11.28
CA GLY A 33 -6.07 13.52 10.15
C GLY A 33 -6.41 12.63 8.94
N MET A 34 -5.55 11.66 8.62
CA MET A 34 -5.79 10.69 7.55
C MET A 34 -6.98 9.78 7.84
N LEU A 35 -7.11 9.26 9.06
CA LEU A 35 -8.26 8.44 9.45
C LEU A 35 -9.56 9.24 9.40
N GLY A 36 -9.52 10.52 9.77
CA GLY A 36 -10.64 11.45 9.62
C GLY A 36 -11.02 11.67 8.15
N ALA A 37 -10.03 11.89 7.27
CA ALA A 37 -10.27 12.02 5.83
C ALA A 37 -10.84 10.73 5.23
N LEU A 38 -10.33 9.57 5.63
CA LEU A 38 -10.84 8.27 5.19
C LEU A 38 -12.31 8.07 5.62
N ALA A 39 -12.63 8.35 6.89
CA ALA A 39 -13.98 8.28 7.40
C ALA A 39 -14.92 9.23 6.63
N LEU A 40 -14.49 10.47 6.38
CA LEU A 40 -15.25 11.44 5.59
C LEU A 40 -15.53 10.92 4.18
N ILE A 41 -14.53 10.36 3.49
CA ILE A 41 -14.70 9.77 2.16
C ILE A 41 -15.72 8.62 2.21
N TRP A 42 -15.56 7.70 3.17
CA TRP A 42 -16.39 6.50 3.27
C TRP A 42 -17.85 6.82 3.57
N PHE A 43 -18.09 7.63 4.60
CA PHE A 43 -19.44 8.07 4.95
C PHE A 43 -20.01 8.99 3.89
N GLY A 44 -19.21 9.90 3.32
CA GLY A 44 -19.63 10.81 2.26
C GLY A 44 -20.18 10.07 1.04
N PHE A 45 -19.43 9.11 0.50
CA PHE A 45 -19.91 8.29 -0.63
C PHE A 45 -21.07 7.37 -0.25
N HIS A 46 -21.07 6.82 0.97
CA HIS A 46 -22.17 5.98 1.42
C HIS A 46 -23.48 6.76 1.52
N PHE A 47 -23.50 7.90 2.21
CA PHE A 47 -24.68 8.74 2.35
C PHE A 47 -25.11 9.35 1.03
N TYR A 48 -24.16 9.77 0.17
CA TYR A 48 -24.49 10.20 -1.19
C TYR A 48 -25.23 9.10 -1.96
N GLY A 49 -24.73 7.86 -1.92
CA GLY A 49 -25.40 6.73 -2.56
C GLY A 49 -26.79 6.43 -1.99
N VAL A 50 -26.97 6.57 -0.67
CA VAL A 50 -28.29 6.42 -0.03
C VAL A 50 -29.25 7.51 -0.50
N ILE A 51 -28.81 8.77 -0.57
CA ILE A 51 -29.66 9.93 -0.89
C ILE A 51 -30.02 9.98 -2.39
N PHE A 52 -29.03 9.78 -3.27
CA PHE A 52 -29.21 9.99 -4.71
C PHE A 52 -29.50 8.70 -5.47
N ASN A 53 -28.96 7.56 -5.02
CA ASN A 53 -29.07 6.27 -5.72
C ASN A 53 -29.97 5.25 -4.98
N ASN A 54 -30.65 5.66 -3.90
CA ASN A 54 -31.46 4.82 -3.01
C ASN A 54 -30.71 3.60 -2.40
N PHE A 55 -29.38 3.54 -2.52
CA PHE A 55 -28.58 2.42 -2.05
C PHE A 55 -27.15 2.84 -1.69
N GLY A 56 -26.79 2.64 -0.42
CA GLY A 56 -25.46 2.93 0.10
C GLY A 56 -24.44 1.85 -0.23
N ALA A 57 -23.96 1.78 -1.48
CA ALA A 57 -23.05 0.71 -1.92
C ALA A 57 -21.66 0.72 -1.25
N PHE A 58 -21.20 1.86 -0.73
CA PHE A 58 -19.81 2.04 -0.32
C PHE A 58 -19.40 1.22 0.92
N LEU A 59 -20.14 1.31 2.02
CA LEU A 59 -19.84 0.57 3.26
C LEU A 59 -20.31 -0.89 3.24
N THR A 60 -20.63 -1.43 2.06
CA THR A 60 -21.01 -2.84 1.94
C THR A 60 -19.78 -3.74 2.11
N PRO A 61 -19.92 -4.95 2.69
CA PRO A 61 -18.82 -5.90 2.82
C PRO A 61 -18.14 -6.21 1.49
N ARG A 62 -18.91 -6.28 0.40
CA ARG A 62 -18.40 -6.48 -0.96
C ARG A 62 -17.46 -5.37 -1.39
N ASN A 63 -17.87 -4.11 -1.24
CA ASN A 63 -17.04 -2.99 -1.64
C ASN A 63 -15.80 -2.86 -0.75
N LEU A 64 -15.94 -2.99 0.57
CA LEU A 64 -14.80 -2.89 1.49
C LEU A 64 -13.79 -4.03 1.27
N TRP A 65 -14.26 -5.23 0.93
CA TRP A 65 -13.39 -6.34 0.53
C TRP A 65 -12.67 -6.04 -0.81
N ASN A 66 -13.40 -5.59 -1.84
CA ASN A 66 -12.80 -5.20 -3.13
C ASN A 66 -11.78 -4.06 -2.97
N LEU A 67 -12.11 -3.07 -2.15
CA LEU A 67 -11.25 -1.94 -1.80
C LEU A 67 -9.94 -2.43 -1.19
N SER A 68 -10.00 -3.39 -0.26
CA SER A 68 -8.80 -3.97 0.36
C SER A 68 -7.88 -4.68 -0.66
N VAL A 69 -8.47 -5.43 -1.60
CA VAL A 69 -7.74 -6.12 -2.67
C VAL A 69 -7.11 -5.13 -3.65
N GLN A 70 -7.85 -4.09 -4.07
CA GLN A 70 -7.32 -3.06 -4.97
C GLN A 70 -6.21 -2.26 -4.31
N THR A 71 -6.40 -1.90 -3.04
CA THR A 71 -5.40 -1.19 -2.22
C THR A 71 -4.12 -2.00 -2.06
N SER A 72 -4.18 -3.34 -2.09
CA SER A 72 -3.00 -4.19 -1.90
C SER A 72 -1.92 -3.94 -2.96
N SER A 73 -2.31 -3.80 -4.23
CA SER A 73 -1.36 -3.54 -5.33
C SER A 73 -0.69 -2.15 -5.20
N ILE A 74 -1.50 -1.10 -5.03
CA ILE A 74 -1.00 0.27 -4.91
C ILE A 74 -0.22 0.46 -3.61
N GLY A 75 -0.68 -0.14 -2.50
CA GLY A 75 -0.04 -0.08 -1.20
C GLY A 75 1.35 -0.69 -1.20
N ILE A 76 1.56 -1.84 -1.85
CA ILE A 76 2.87 -2.48 -1.99
C ILE A 76 3.85 -1.56 -2.71
N MET A 77 3.45 -1.01 -3.85
CA MET A 77 4.28 -0.04 -4.58
C MET A 77 4.52 1.24 -3.78
N ALA A 78 3.51 1.73 -3.06
CA ALA A 78 3.62 2.92 -2.23
C ALA A 78 4.69 2.74 -1.14
N THR A 79 4.84 1.53 -0.58
CA THR A 79 5.91 1.26 0.39
C THR A 79 7.31 1.46 -0.21
N GLY A 80 7.53 1.10 -1.47
CA GLY A 80 8.79 1.34 -2.17
C GLY A 80 8.96 2.81 -2.57
N MET A 81 7.87 3.44 -2.99
CA MET A 81 7.86 4.86 -3.36
C MET A 81 8.24 5.76 -2.18
N VAL A 82 7.93 5.37 -0.93
CA VAL A 82 8.45 6.06 0.25
C VAL A 82 9.97 6.19 0.19
N LEU A 83 10.70 5.11 -0.12
CA LEU A 83 12.17 5.14 -0.14
C LEU A 83 12.68 5.98 -1.30
N VAL A 84 12.05 5.87 -2.48
CA VAL A 84 12.39 6.67 -3.66
C VAL A 84 12.27 8.17 -3.34
N ILE A 85 11.12 8.59 -2.80
CA ILE A 85 10.87 10.01 -2.44
C ILE A 85 11.76 10.46 -1.27
N VAL A 86 11.98 9.62 -0.27
CA VAL A 86 12.87 9.96 0.86
C VAL A 86 14.28 10.26 0.37
N THR A 87 14.78 9.55 -0.64
CA THR A 87 16.08 9.84 -1.28
C THR A 87 16.06 11.01 -2.27
N ARG A 88 14.99 11.81 -2.33
CA ARG A 88 14.76 12.94 -3.25
C ARG A 88 14.67 12.54 -4.73
N ASN A 89 14.26 11.32 -5.01
CA ASN A 89 13.99 10.85 -6.36
C ASN A 89 12.48 10.71 -6.60
N ILE A 90 12.09 10.64 -7.88
CA ILE A 90 10.71 10.34 -8.29
C ILE A 90 10.78 9.24 -9.34
N ASP A 91 9.96 8.20 -9.18
CA ASP A 91 9.84 7.11 -10.15
C ASP A 91 8.45 7.12 -10.80
N LEU A 92 8.42 7.55 -12.06
CA LEU A 92 7.22 7.56 -12.88
C LEU A 92 6.99 6.25 -13.64
N SER A 93 7.96 5.34 -13.66
CA SER A 93 7.90 4.14 -14.50
C SER A 93 7.07 3.00 -13.91
N VAL A 94 6.71 3.06 -12.63
CA VAL A 94 6.15 1.94 -11.85
C VAL A 94 4.85 1.38 -12.45
N GLY A 95 3.97 2.23 -13.00
CA GLY A 95 2.75 1.76 -13.66
C GLY A 95 3.03 1.03 -14.99
N SER A 96 3.94 1.56 -15.81
CA SER A 96 4.38 0.88 -17.04
C SER A 96 5.12 -0.44 -16.76
N MET A 97 5.86 -0.48 -15.64
CA MET A 97 6.56 -1.69 -15.19
C MET A 97 5.57 -2.78 -14.80
N ILE A 98 4.44 -2.46 -14.15
CA ILE A 98 3.37 -3.44 -13.91
C ILE A 98 2.94 -4.09 -15.21
N GLY A 99 2.69 -3.28 -16.25
CA GLY A 99 2.22 -3.75 -17.55
C GLY A 99 3.22 -4.69 -18.23
N VAL A 100 4.50 -4.31 -18.30
CA VAL A 100 5.53 -5.14 -18.97
C VAL A 100 5.82 -6.41 -18.18
N ILE A 101 5.86 -6.35 -16.85
CA ILE A 101 6.10 -7.52 -16.00
C ILE A 101 4.91 -8.49 -16.10
N ALA A 102 3.68 -7.97 -16.08
CA ALA A 102 2.47 -8.78 -16.26
C ALA A 102 2.45 -9.45 -17.63
N MET A 103 2.76 -8.70 -18.69
CA MET A 103 2.82 -9.24 -20.05
C MET A 103 3.89 -10.33 -20.18
N ALA A 104 5.08 -10.09 -19.65
CA ALA A 104 6.16 -11.07 -19.69
C ALA A 104 5.80 -12.35 -18.90
N MET A 105 5.22 -12.24 -17.70
CA MET A 105 4.70 -13.38 -16.94
C MET A 105 3.55 -14.09 -17.67
N GLY A 106 2.64 -13.34 -18.29
CA GLY A 106 1.50 -13.86 -19.06
C GLY A 106 1.95 -14.68 -20.27
N LEU A 107 2.88 -14.16 -21.05
CA LEU A 107 3.45 -14.89 -22.19
C LEU A 107 4.21 -16.14 -21.72
N LEU A 108 5.01 -16.00 -20.64
CA LEU A 108 5.76 -17.11 -20.08
C LEU A 108 4.84 -18.26 -19.65
N GLN A 109 3.76 -17.96 -18.94
CA GLN A 109 2.86 -18.99 -18.40
C GLN A 109 1.90 -19.58 -19.44
N VAL A 110 1.45 -18.79 -20.42
CA VAL A 110 0.43 -19.23 -21.40
C VAL A 110 1.06 -19.81 -22.67
N GLN A 111 2.16 -19.24 -23.15
CA GLN A 111 2.72 -19.59 -24.46
C GLN A 111 3.99 -20.40 -24.37
N TYR A 112 4.93 -20.03 -23.49
CA TYR A 112 6.25 -20.66 -23.47
C TYR A 112 6.31 -21.89 -22.56
N LEU A 113 6.03 -21.76 -21.26
CA LEU A 113 6.18 -22.86 -20.30
C LEU A 113 5.36 -24.11 -20.64
N PRO A 114 4.10 -24.02 -21.10
CA PRO A 114 3.34 -25.22 -21.44
C PRO A 114 3.96 -26.07 -22.56
N GLN A 115 4.80 -25.47 -23.42
CA GLN A 115 5.53 -26.21 -24.46
C GLN A 115 6.69 -27.04 -23.89
N PHE A 116 7.24 -26.66 -22.72
CA PHE A 116 8.39 -27.34 -22.12
C PHE A 116 8.00 -28.31 -21.00
N VAL A 117 7.09 -27.90 -20.10
CA VAL A 117 6.70 -28.69 -18.91
C VAL A 117 5.32 -29.33 -19.03
N GLY A 118 4.60 -29.07 -20.13
CA GLY A 118 3.23 -29.53 -20.34
C GLY A 118 2.17 -28.59 -19.77
N LEU A 119 0.95 -28.69 -20.29
CA LEU A 119 -0.18 -27.87 -19.86
C LEU A 119 -0.57 -28.17 -18.41
N GLY A 120 -0.71 -27.12 -17.60
CA GLY A 120 -1.19 -27.23 -16.21
C GLY A 120 -0.18 -27.83 -15.23
N HIS A 121 1.11 -27.88 -15.57
CA HIS A 121 2.13 -28.32 -14.63
C HIS A 121 2.22 -27.35 -13.43
N TRP A 122 2.27 -27.91 -12.22
CA TRP A 122 2.26 -27.16 -10.94
C TRP A 122 3.42 -26.16 -10.79
N SER A 123 4.49 -26.29 -11.57
CA SER A 123 5.62 -25.36 -11.53
C SER A 123 5.40 -24.05 -12.29
N ILE A 124 4.39 -23.97 -13.17
CA ILE A 124 4.21 -22.84 -14.10
C ILE A 124 4.05 -21.52 -13.33
N TRP A 125 3.16 -21.48 -12.34
CA TRP A 125 2.91 -20.27 -11.56
C TRP A 125 4.14 -19.81 -10.77
N MET A 126 4.90 -20.75 -10.20
CA MET A 126 6.10 -20.43 -9.41
C MET A 126 7.19 -19.85 -10.30
N ILE A 127 7.42 -20.47 -11.46
CA ILE A 127 8.41 -19.98 -12.44
C ILE A 127 7.99 -18.59 -12.92
N ALA A 128 6.70 -18.38 -13.21
CA ALA A 128 6.19 -17.08 -13.62
C ALA A 128 6.40 -16.00 -12.54
N VAL A 129 6.09 -16.30 -11.27
CA VAL A 129 6.31 -15.36 -10.16
C VAL A 129 7.79 -15.06 -9.96
N VAL A 130 8.65 -16.08 -9.91
CA VAL A 130 10.10 -15.91 -9.72
C VAL A 130 10.69 -15.11 -10.88
N PHE A 131 10.30 -15.42 -12.12
CA PHE A 131 10.71 -14.67 -13.30
C PHE A 131 10.27 -13.21 -13.22
N GLY A 132 9.01 -12.95 -12.86
CA GLY A 132 8.49 -11.59 -12.69
C GLY A 132 9.24 -10.79 -11.64
N LEU A 133 9.54 -11.40 -10.48
CA LEU A 133 10.33 -10.78 -9.41
C LEU A 133 11.73 -10.41 -9.90
N VAL A 134 12.45 -11.36 -10.51
CA VAL A 134 13.79 -11.13 -11.04
C VAL A 134 13.76 -10.05 -12.13
N PHE A 135 12.83 -10.14 -13.07
CA PHE A 135 12.70 -9.18 -14.17
C PHE A 135 12.41 -7.76 -13.67
N GLY A 136 11.47 -7.61 -12.73
CA GLY A 136 11.19 -6.31 -12.11
C GLY A 136 12.37 -5.74 -11.33
N THR A 137 13.06 -6.58 -10.54
CA THR A 137 14.27 -6.17 -9.82
C THR A 137 15.38 -5.73 -10.77
N LEU A 138 15.58 -6.43 -11.89
CA LEU A 138 16.59 -6.08 -12.89
C LEU A 138 16.27 -4.74 -13.58
N ILE A 139 15.00 -4.51 -13.95
CA ILE A 139 14.57 -3.22 -14.50
C ILE A 139 14.81 -2.10 -13.48
N GLY A 140 14.40 -2.32 -12.23
CA GLY A 140 14.64 -1.36 -11.14
C GLY A 140 16.12 -1.11 -10.91
N ALA A 141 16.96 -2.15 -10.92
CA ALA A 141 18.40 -2.03 -10.78
C ALA A 141 19.04 -1.28 -11.95
N LEU A 142 18.54 -1.45 -13.17
CA LEU A 142 18.97 -0.70 -14.35
C LEU A 142 18.65 0.79 -14.21
N HIS A 143 17.43 1.15 -13.82
CA HIS A 143 17.08 2.54 -13.52
C HIS A 143 17.98 3.10 -12.41
N GLY A 144 18.10 2.36 -11.31
CA GLY A 144 18.96 2.73 -10.18
C GLY A 144 20.42 2.93 -10.59
N TRP A 145 20.94 2.10 -11.49
CA TRP A 145 22.31 2.20 -11.98
C TRP A 145 22.51 3.46 -12.84
N LEU A 146 21.58 3.77 -13.75
CA LEU A 146 21.62 5.01 -14.54
C LEU A 146 21.55 6.25 -13.66
N ILE A 147 20.70 6.22 -12.63
CA ILE A 147 20.53 7.36 -11.73
C ILE A 147 21.74 7.54 -10.82
N ALA A 148 22.23 6.45 -10.22
CA ALA A 148 23.28 6.51 -9.22
C ALA A 148 24.69 6.65 -9.81
N TYR A 149 25.00 5.92 -10.88
CA TYR A 149 26.36 5.85 -11.42
C TYR A 149 26.57 6.72 -12.65
N ARG A 150 25.51 6.92 -13.46
CA ARG A 150 25.56 7.82 -14.62
C ARG A 150 25.02 9.22 -14.30
N GLU A 151 24.55 9.44 -13.07
CA GLU A 151 24.13 10.74 -12.56
C GLU A 151 23.03 11.38 -13.42
N ILE A 152 22.24 10.55 -14.12
CA ILE A 152 21.10 11.00 -14.90
C ILE A 152 19.94 11.28 -13.93
N PRO A 153 19.25 12.44 -14.02
CA PRO A 153 18.12 12.75 -13.17
C PRO A 153 17.04 11.66 -13.20
N ALA A 154 16.57 11.24 -12.01
CA ALA A 154 15.62 10.14 -11.86
C ALA A 154 14.31 10.32 -12.65
N PHE A 155 13.78 11.54 -12.69
CA PHE A 155 12.59 11.85 -13.48
C PHE A 155 12.79 11.54 -14.97
N ILE A 156 13.97 11.82 -15.55
CA ILE A 156 14.24 11.56 -16.98
C ILE A 156 14.35 10.06 -17.23
N VAL A 157 15.10 9.34 -16.40
CA VAL A 157 15.26 7.88 -16.52
C VAL A 157 13.91 7.18 -16.42
N THR A 158 13.07 7.60 -15.48
CA THR A 158 11.79 6.93 -15.19
C THR A 158 10.66 7.38 -16.12
N LEU A 159 10.66 8.63 -16.61
CA LEU A 159 9.75 9.06 -17.67
C LEU A 159 10.10 8.39 -19.02
N GLY A 160 11.38 8.32 -19.37
CA GLY A 160 11.84 7.55 -20.53
C GLY A 160 11.50 6.07 -20.38
N GLY A 161 11.76 5.52 -19.19
CA GLY A 161 11.35 4.17 -18.81
C GLY A 161 9.85 3.93 -18.98
N LEU A 162 9.00 4.87 -18.55
CA LEU A 162 7.55 4.78 -18.72
C LEU A 162 7.18 4.47 -20.18
N MET A 163 7.77 5.18 -21.14
CA MET A 163 7.51 4.98 -22.56
C MET A 163 8.09 3.66 -23.08
N VAL A 164 9.33 3.34 -22.68
CA VAL A 164 10.03 2.13 -23.11
C VAL A 164 9.31 0.86 -22.62
N TRP A 165 9.00 0.76 -21.33
CA TRP A 165 8.35 -0.42 -20.75
C TRP A 165 6.91 -0.56 -21.27
N ARG A 166 6.18 0.55 -21.44
CA ARG A 166 4.85 0.53 -22.04
C ARG A 166 4.89 0.03 -23.48
N GLY A 167 5.84 0.53 -24.28
CA GLY A 167 6.05 0.08 -25.66
C GLY A 167 6.43 -1.40 -25.73
N MET A 168 7.31 -1.88 -24.86
CA MET A 168 7.69 -3.29 -24.82
C MET A 168 6.56 -4.20 -24.35
N ALA A 169 5.72 -3.77 -23.41
CA ALA A 169 4.49 -4.51 -23.08
C ALA A 169 3.63 -4.68 -24.34
N PHE A 170 3.38 -3.58 -25.07
CA PHE A 170 2.60 -3.60 -26.30
C PHE A 170 3.19 -4.52 -27.38
N LEU A 171 4.50 -4.42 -27.64
CA LEU A 171 5.20 -5.22 -28.65
C LEU A 171 5.24 -6.71 -28.30
N SER A 172 5.54 -7.05 -27.04
CA SER A 172 5.60 -8.45 -26.59
C SER A 172 4.23 -9.14 -26.66
N GLY A 173 3.17 -8.42 -26.29
CA GLY A 173 1.81 -8.91 -26.44
C GLY A 173 1.34 -8.94 -27.90
N GLY A 174 1.83 -8.04 -28.75
CA GLY A 174 1.23 -7.77 -30.07
C GLY A 174 -0.11 -7.04 -29.95
N GLY A 175 -0.26 -6.19 -28.94
CA GLY A 175 -1.52 -5.48 -28.64
C GLY A 175 -2.64 -6.31 -28.00
N ARG A 176 -2.57 -7.65 -28.06
CA ARG A 176 -3.56 -8.56 -27.44
C ARG A 176 -3.39 -8.69 -25.92
N THR A 177 -4.49 -9.07 -25.27
CA THR A 177 -4.51 -9.50 -23.87
C THR A 177 -4.23 -11.00 -23.79
N ILE A 178 -3.36 -11.41 -22.88
CA ILE A 178 -3.03 -12.81 -22.62
C ILE A 178 -3.88 -13.32 -21.44
N SER A 179 -4.70 -14.34 -21.68
CA SER A 179 -5.69 -14.86 -20.73
C SER A 179 -6.12 -16.29 -21.13
N PRO A 180 -6.57 -17.14 -20.19
CA PRO A 180 -6.46 -16.99 -18.75
C PRO A 180 -5.05 -17.27 -18.26
N VAL A 181 -4.67 -16.62 -17.15
CA VAL A 181 -3.46 -17.00 -16.41
C VAL A 181 -3.69 -18.34 -15.70
N ASP A 182 -2.61 -18.97 -15.23
CA ASP A 182 -2.65 -20.23 -14.52
C ASP A 182 -3.63 -20.16 -13.33
N PRO A 183 -4.47 -21.19 -13.09
CA PRO A 183 -5.48 -21.15 -12.04
C PRO A 183 -4.90 -20.95 -10.63
N THR A 184 -3.71 -21.48 -10.34
CA THR A 184 -3.03 -21.30 -9.05
C THR A 184 -2.40 -19.92 -8.94
N PHE A 185 -1.90 -19.37 -10.05
CA PHE A 185 -1.48 -17.97 -10.14
C PHE A 185 -2.64 -17.00 -9.88
N ALA A 186 -3.82 -17.28 -10.43
CA ALA A 186 -5.02 -16.45 -10.28
C ALA A 186 -5.44 -16.27 -8.81
N LEU A 187 -5.17 -17.26 -7.94
CA LEU A 187 -5.47 -17.18 -6.50
C LEU A 187 -4.76 -16.00 -5.82
N LEU A 188 -3.57 -15.62 -6.32
CA LEU A 188 -2.80 -14.48 -5.79
C LEU A 188 -3.48 -13.14 -6.04
N GLY A 189 -4.46 -13.09 -6.94
CA GLY A 189 -5.29 -11.92 -7.23
C GLY A 189 -6.51 -11.77 -6.34
N GLY A 190 -6.79 -12.78 -5.51
CA GLY A 190 -8.00 -12.89 -4.71
C GLY A 190 -9.13 -13.62 -5.43
N GLY A 191 -10.35 -13.26 -5.09
CA GLY A 191 -11.58 -13.91 -5.50
C GLY A 191 -12.05 -14.93 -4.47
N PRO A 192 -13.16 -15.64 -4.74
CA PRO A 192 -13.72 -16.63 -3.81
C PRO A 192 -12.71 -17.72 -3.43
N TYR A 193 -11.96 -18.21 -4.41
CA TYR A 193 -10.93 -19.24 -4.20
C TYR A 193 -9.58 -18.66 -3.72
N GLY A 194 -9.32 -17.37 -3.94
CA GLY A 194 -8.10 -16.67 -3.52
C GLY A 194 -8.20 -15.99 -2.15
N ALA A 195 -9.08 -16.50 -1.27
CA ALA A 195 -9.28 -16.01 0.08
C ALA A 195 -9.16 -17.16 1.08
N VAL A 196 -8.69 -16.87 2.30
CA VAL A 196 -8.28 -17.90 3.27
C VAL A 196 -9.45 -18.54 4.04
N GLY A 197 -10.68 -18.10 3.80
CA GLY A 197 -11.88 -18.60 4.48
C GLY A 197 -12.07 -18.05 5.89
N ALA A 198 -13.21 -18.36 6.51
CA ALA A 198 -13.60 -17.82 7.81
C ALA A 198 -12.67 -18.25 8.95
N THR A 199 -12.40 -19.55 9.07
CA THR A 199 -11.61 -20.14 10.16
C THR A 199 -10.20 -19.57 10.20
N THR A 200 -9.51 -19.57 9.05
CA THR A 200 -8.17 -19.01 8.93
C THR A 200 -8.17 -17.50 9.18
N SER A 201 -9.20 -16.77 8.75
CA SER A 201 -9.30 -15.33 9.02
C SER A 201 -9.41 -15.02 10.50
N TRP A 202 -10.15 -15.83 11.28
CA TRP A 202 -10.21 -15.72 12.73
C TRP A 202 -8.87 -16.05 13.40
N ILE A 203 -8.19 -17.10 12.95
CA ILE A 203 -6.85 -17.46 13.46
C ILE A 203 -5.86 -16.31 13.22
N ILE A 204 -5.82 -15.76 12.00
CA ILE A 204 -4.97 -14.61 11.66
C ILE A 204 -5.34 -13.40 12.53
N GLY A 205 -6.64 -13.14 12.73
CA GLY A 205 -7.12 -12.06 13.59
C GLY A 205 -6.62 -12.18 15.03
N ILE A 206 -6.75 -13.36 15.63
CA ILE A 206 -6.29 -13.62 17.00
C ILE A 206 -4.77 -13.47 17.10
N ILE A 207 -4.01 -14.04 16.15
CA ILE A 207 -2.55 -13.91 16.10
C ILE A 207 -2.13 -12.44 15.98
N ALA A 208 -2.81 -11.65 15.14
CA ALA A 208 -2.54 -10.23 14.99
C ALA A 208 -2.88 -9.44 16.27
N CYS A 209 -3.96 -9.75 16.96
CA CYS A 209 -4.30 -9.18 18.27
C CYS A 209 -3.22 -9.46 19.32
N LEU A 210 -2.77 -10.72 19.41
CA LEU A 210 -1.66 -11.11 20.29
C LEU A 210 -0.36 -10.38 19.91
N GLY A 211 -0.11 -10.21 18.61
CA GLY A 211 1.02 -9.43 18.09
C GLY A 211 0.96 -7.96 18.53
N VAL A 212 -0.19 -7.30 18.45
CA VAL A 212 -0.38 -5.92 18.93
C VAL A 212 -0.11 -5.82 20.44
N ALA A 213 -0.69 -6.74 21.22
CA ALA A 213 -0.45 -6.81 22.66
C ALA A 213 1.04 -7.02 23.00
N TYR A 214 1.71 -7.91 22.27
CA TYR A 214 3.13 -8.19 22.42
C TYR A 214 4.02 -6.99 22.03
N ILE A 215 3.70 -6.28 20.95
CA ILE A 215 4.44 -5.07 20.54
C ILE A 215 4.34 -3.98 21.60
N ILE A 216 3.14 -3.76 22.16
CA ILE A 216 2.94 -2.77 23.23
C ILE A 216 3.67 -3.20 24.52
N TYR A 217 3.54 -4.47 24.91
CA TYR A 217 4.21 -5.03 26.08
C TYR A 217 5.75 -4.98 25.96
N SER A 218 6.31 -5.42 24.84
CA SER A 218 7.76 -5.40 24.60
C SER A 218 8.31 -3.97 24.51
N GLY A 219 7.52 -3.03 23.99
CA GLY A 219 7.80 -1.60 24.02
C GLY A 219 7.91 -1.07 25.46
N ARG A 220 6.97 -1.46 26.34
CA ARG A 220 7.00 -1.12 27.76
C ARG A 220 8.25 -1.67 28.46
N GLN A 221 8.55 -2.96 28.27
CA GLN A 221 9.74 -3.59 28.86
C GLN A 221 11.04 -2.90 28.41
N SER A 222 11.10 -2.50 27.14
CA SER A 222 12.23 -1.74 26.60
C SER A 222 12.37 -0.36 27.26
N ARG A 223 11.26 0.34 27.54
CA ARG A 223 11.28 1.64 28.24
C ARG A 223 11.70 1.50 29.70
N ILE A 224 11.23 0.46 30.40
CA ILE A 224 11.65 0.14 31.77
C ILE A 224 13.16 -0.09 31.81
N LYS A 225 13.70 -0.92 30.91
CA LYS A 225 15.13 -1.26 30.87
C LYS A 225 16.04 -0.04 30.67
N HIS A 226 15.58 0.96 29.93
CA HIS A 226 16.37 2.16 29.61
C HIS A 226 15.96 3.40 30.43
N ASN A 227 15.18 3.22 31.51
CA ASN A 227 14.70 4.31 32.38
C ASN A 227 13.99 5.47 31.64
N PHE A 228 13.24 5.15 30.58
CA PHE A 228 12.40 6.12 29.89
C PHE A 228 11.04 6.29 30.58
N HIS A 229 10.43 7.47 30.44
CA HIS A 229 9.07 7.73 30.91
C HIS A 229 8.08 6.70 30.34
N LEU A 230 7.33 6.07 31.24
CA LEU A 230 6.32 5.06 30.92
C LEU A 230 4.98 5.74 30.65
N ARG A 231 4.25 5.22 29.67
CA ARG A 231 2.86 5.60 29.46
C ARG A 231 2.00 5.02 30.59
N PRO A 232 0.94 5.71 31.02
CA PRO A 232 0.07 5.17 32.05
C PRO A 232 -0.64 3.91 31.54
N MET A 233 -0.82 2.92 32.41
CA MET A 233 -1.27 1.58 32.03
C MET A 233 -2.61 1.58 31.27
N TRP A 234 -3.54 2.44 31.66
CA TRP A 234 -4.84 2.58 30.99
C TRP A 234 -4.72 2.99 29.52
N ALA A 235 -3.72 3.80 29.17
CA ALA A 235 -3.49 4.24 27.80
C ALA A 235 -2.93 3.10 26.93
N GLU A 236 -2.01 2.30 27.47
CA GLU A 236 -1.49 1.10 26.79
C GLU A 236 -2.59 0.06 26.57
N ILE A 237 -3.41 -0.20 27.61
CA ILE A 237 -4.58 -1.10 27.50
C ILE A 237 -5.55 -0.59 26.44
N MET A 238 -5.86 0.71 26.43
CA MET A 238 -6.76 1.26 25.42
C MET A 238 -6.18 1.10 24.00
N LEU A 239 -4.88 1.30 23.80
CA LEU A 239 -4.24 1.09 22.49
C LEU A 239 -4.34 -0.38 22.05
N VAL A 240 -4.14 -1.34 22.97
CA VAL A 240 -4.35 -2.76 22.69
C VAL A 240 -5.81 -3.03 22.32
N LEU A 241 -6.77 -2.53 23.11
CA LEU A 241 -8.21 -2.75 22.88
C LEU A 241 -8.67 -2.16 21.54
N VAL A 242 -8.27 -0.92 21.22
CA VAL A 242 -8.60 -0.28 19.94
C VAL A 242 -7.97 -1.04 18.79
N GLY A 243 -6.68 -1.39 18.88
CA GLY A 243 -6.00 -2.17 17.85
C GLY A 243 -6.66 -3.53 17.61
N CYS A 244 -7.00 -4.24 18.69
CA CYS A 244 -7.70 -5.52 18.59
C CYS A 244 -9.12 -5.36 18.04
N ALA A 245 -9.87 -4.33 18.46
CA ALA A 245 -11.20 -4.06 17.94
C ALA A 245 -11.17 -3.77 16.44
N THR A 246 -10.19 -3.01 15.95
CA THR A 246 -10.02 -2.76 14.51
C THR A 246 -9.69 -4.05 13.74
N ILE A 247 -8.80 -4.90 14.27
CA ILE A 247 -8.46 -6.18 13.65
C ILE A 247 -9.67 -7.11 13.61
N LEU A 248 -10.35 -7.34 14.75
CA LEU A 248 -11.51 -8.21 14.84
C LEU A 248 -12.69 -7.68 14.02
N GLY A 249 -12.89 -6.37 13.99
CA GLY A 249 -13.87 -5.73 13.10
C GLY A 249 -13.56 -5.97 11.63
N SER A 250 -12.29 -5.94 11.25
CA SER A 250 -11.85 -6.28 9.88
C SER A 250 -12.11 -7.76 9.56
N VAL A 251 -11.89 -8.66 10.51
CA VAL A 251 -12.18 -10.11 10.39
C VAL A 251 -13.67 -10.35 10.17
N VAL A 252 -14.53 -9.72 10.99
CA VAL A 252 -15.99 -9.78 10.85
C VAL A 252 -16.41 -9.27 9.48
N LEU A 253 -15.85 -8.15 9.03
CA LEU A 253 -16.15 -7.54 7.74
C LEU A 253 -15.82 -8.50 6.58
N VAL A 254 -14.62 -9.06 6.53
CA VAL A 254 -14.23 -9.96 5.43
C VAL A 254 -14.98 -11.30 5.47
N ASN A 255 -15.41 -11.74 6.65
CA ASN A 255 -16.21 -12.95 6.82
C ASN A 255 -17.69 -12.73 6.51
N SER A 256 -18.17 -11.49 6.62
CA SER A 256 -19.55 -11.11 6.27
C SER A 256 -19.83 -11.06 4.77
N TYR A 257 -18.79 -11.19 3.92
CA TYR A 257 -18.94 -11.22 2.47
C TYR A 257 -19.07 -12.68 1.95
N PRO A 258 -20.27 -13.15 1.58
CA PRO A 258 -20.46 -14.52 1.10
C PRO A 258 -20.05 -14.72 -0.35
N TRP A 259 -19.72 -15.96 -0.70
CA TRP A 259 -19.49 -16.38 -2.07
C TRP A 259 -20.73 -16.16 -2.94
N PRO A 260 -20.57 -15.73 -4.21
CA PRO A 260 -21.68 -15.62 -5.14
C PRO A 260 -22.37 -16.97 -5.35
N LYS A 261 -23.72 -16.99 -5.38
CA LYS A 261 -24.54 -18.22 -5.50
C LYS A 261 -24.14 -19.12 -6.67
N GLY A 262 -23.76 -18.54 -7.81
CA GLY A 262 -23.33 -19.31 -8.99
C GLY A 262 -22.03 -20.09 -8.75
N ILE A 263 -21.12 -19.56 -7.94
CA ILE A 263 -19.84 -20.22 -7.62
C ILE A 263 -20.06 -21.31 -6.57
N VAL A 264 -20.95 -21.08 -5.61
CA VAL A 264 -21.36 -22.09 -4.62
C VAL A 264 -21.99 -23.30 -5.31
N ARG A 265 -22.87 -23.08 -6.31
CA ARG A 265 -23.44 -24.16 -7.14
C ARG A 265 -22.37 -24.97 -7.87
N GLN A 266 -21.43 -24.29 -8.53
CA GLN A 266 -20.32 -24.96 -9.23
C GLN A 266 -19.43 -25.76 -8.27
N TYR A 267 -19.19 -25.23 -7.07
CA TYR A 267 -18.40 -25.89 -6.04
C TYR A 267 -19.12 -27.12 -5.46
N GLY A 268 -20.42 -27.00 -5.15
CA GLY A 268 -21.25 -28.12 -4.72
C GLY A 268 -21.30 -29.24 -5.75
N ALA A 269 -21.47 -28.89 -7.04
CA ALA A 269 -21.43 -29.85 -8.14
C ALA A 269 -20.09 -30.59 -8.24
N ARG A 270 -18.95 -29.94 -7.92
CA ARG A 270 -17.62 -30.59 -7.91
C ARG A 270 -17.45 -31.59 -6.77
N ILE A 271 -18.09 -31.36 -5.64
CA ILE A 271 -17.97 -32.20 -4.43
C ILE A 271 -19.11 -33.23 -4.36
N GLY A 272 -20.08 -33.16 -5.27
CA GLY A 272 -21.27 -34.02 -5.26
C GLY A 272 -22.22 -33.71 -4.11
N GLN A 273 -22.18 -32.49 -3.56
CA GLN A 273 -23.05 -32.04 -2.48
C GLN A 273 -23.88 -30.84 -2.93
N ASP A 274 -25.17 -30.84 -2.60
CA ASP A 274 -26.01 -29.67 -2.81
C ASP A 274 -25.69 -28.62 -1.73
N LEU A 275 -24.98 -27.57 -2.15
CA LEU A 275 -24.58 -26.45 -1.32
C LEU A 275 -25.44 -25.21 -1.59
N GLU A 276 -26.57 -25.34 -2.30
CA GLU A 276 -27.48 -24.23 -2.55
C GLU A 276 -27.94 -23.58 -1.22
N GLY A 277 -27.68 -22.28 -1.10
CA GLY A 277 -28.06 -21.51 0.10
C GLY A 277 -27.05 -21.54 1.25
N THR A 278 -25.95 -22.28 1.15
CA THR A 278 -24.91 -22.28 2.19
C THR A 278 -24.13 -20.96 2.21
N PHE A 279 -23.91 -20.42 3.41
CA PHE A 279 -23.11 -19.22 3.61
C PHE A 279 -21.63 -19.58 3.69
N ILE A 280 -20.91 -19.41 2.59
CA ILE A 280 -19.45 -19.57 2.54
C ILE A 280 -18.81 -18.18 2.56
N SER A 281 -18.13 -17.85 3.65
CA SER A 281 -17.37 -16.60 3.79
C SER A 281 -16.13 -16.58 2.89
N HIS A 282 -15.80 -15.41 2.33
CA HIS A 282 -14.50 -15.20 1.67
C HIS A 282 -13.35 -15.25 2.68
N GLY A 283 -13.41 -14.43 3.74
CA GLY A 283 -12.25 -14.19 4.59
C GLY A 283 -11.23 -13.24 3.94
N PHE A 284 -10.04 -13.13 4.54
CA PHE A 284 -8.99 -12.27 4.00
C PHE A 284 -8.52 -12.75 2.63
N ALA A 285 -8.47 -11.82 1.67
CA ALA A 285 -7.90 -12.08 0.36
C ALA A 285 -6.38 -12.26 0.47
N ILE A 286 -5.81 -13.20 -0.28
CA ILE A 286 -4.35 -13.40 -0.36
C ILE A 286 -3.60 -12.09 -0.68
N PRO A 287 -4.03 -11.22 -1.62
CA PRO A 287 -3.43 -9.90 -1.84
C PRO A 287 -3.22 -9.07 -0.58
N VAL A 288 -4.20 -9.06 0.33
CA VAL A 288 -4.16 -8.27 1.56
C VAL A 288 -3.13 -8.82 2.54
N LEU A 289 -3.00 -10.16 2.60
CA LEU A 289 -1.97 -10.82 3.40
C LEU A 289 -0.57 -10.56 2.84
N ILE A 290 -0.42 -10.54 1.51
CA ILE A 290 0.84 -10.16 0.85
C ILE A 290 1.18 -8.70 1.19
N LEU A 291 0.23 -7.77 1.07
CA LEU A 291 0.42 -6.37 1.48
C LEU A 291 0.85 -6.27 2.94
N ALA A 292 0.20 -7.01 3.85
CA ALA A 292 0.54 -7.01 5.27
C ALA A 292 1.97 -7.51 5.50
N ALA A 293 2.35 -8.62 4.87
CA ALA A 293 3.71 -9.18 4.95
C ALA A 293 4.77 -8.20 4.40
N VAL A 294 4.52 -7.62 3.23
CA VAL A 294 5.40 -6.59 2.62
C VAL A 294 5.46 -5.36 3.51
N GLY A 295 4.34 -4.87 4.03
CA GLY A 295 4.28 -3.69 4.90
C GLY A 295 5.09 -3.89 6.19
N ILE A 296 4.98 -5.07 6.82
CA ILE A 296 5.78 -5.44 8.00
C ILE A 296 7.26 -5.53 7.62
N GLY A 297 7.59 -6.24 6.54
CA GLY A 297 8.96 -6.39 6.05
C GLY A 297 9.63 -5.05 5.73
N MET A 298 8.94 -4.17 5.03
CA MET A 298 9.41 -2.81 4.69
C MET A 298 9.53 -1.92 5.93
N THR A 299 8.61 -2.05 6.90
CA THR A 299 8.72 -1.32 8.17
C THR A 299 9.96 -1.76 8.95
N ILE A 300 10.24 -3.07 9.03
CA ILE A 300 11.45 -3.59 9.67
C ILE A 300 12.69 -3.12 8.90
N LEU A 301 12.67 -3.19 7.56
CA LEU A 301 13.75 -2.73 6.71
C LEU A 301 14.09 -1.26 7.00
N MET A 302 13.08 -0.39 7.08
CA MET A 302 13.27 1.04 7.31
C MET A 302 13.67 1.40 8.74
N THR A 303 13.15 0.70 9.75
CA THR A 303 13.33 1.08 11.16
C THR A 303 14.44 0.33 11.88
N ARG A 304 14.74 -0.91 11.47
CA ARG A 304 15.68 -1.80 12.19
C ARG A 304 17.00 -2.04 11.46
N THR A 305 17.10 -1.76 10.16
CA THR A 305 18.32 -2.06 9.38
C THR A 305 19.20 -0.84 9.12
N ARG A 306 20.48 -1.08 8.79
CA ARG A 306 21.43 -0.03 8.35
C ARG A 306 20.97 0.63 7.05
N PHE A 307 20.42 -0.15 6.12
CA PHE A 307 19.93 0.34 4.85
C PHE A 307 18.87 1.44 5.02
N GLY A 308 17.87 1.21 5.88
CA GLY A 308 16.86 2.23 6.21
C GLY A 308 17.47 3.53 6.76
N ARG A 309 18.43 3.43 7.68
CA ARG A 309 19.13 4.60 8.22
C ARG A 309 19.90 5.38 7.16
N TYR A 310 20.56 4.69 6.22
CA TYR A 310 21.26 5.34 5.11
C TYR A 310 20.31 6.03 4.15
N VAL A 311 19.16 5.43 3.84
CA VAL A 311 18.11 6.04 3.01
C VAL A 311 17.65 7.38 3.61
N PHE A 312 17.36 7.42 4.91
CA PHE A 312 16.98 8.66 5.59
C PHE A 312 18.11 9.69 5.69
N ALA A 313 19.34 9.25 5.94
CA ALA A 313 20.51 10.14 6.00
C ALA A 313 20.75 10.84 4.65
N ILE A 314 20.71 10.08 3.55
CA ILE A 314 20.81 10.61 2.18
C ILE A 314 19.68 11.62 1.93
N GLY A 315 18.45 11.29 2.33
CA GLY A 315 17.30 12.18 2.18
C GLY A 315 17.40 13.50 2.95
N GLY A 316 18.02 13.50 4.12
CA GLY A 316 18.23 14.70 4.94
C GLY A 316 19.32 15.60 4.35
N ASN A 317 20.49 15.03 4.07
CA ASN A 317 21.58 15.73 3.40
C ASN A 317 22.49 14.73 2.66
N PRO A 318 22.40 14.63 1.31
CA PRO A 318 23.22 13.72 0.52
C PRO A 318 24.73 13.97 0.64
N GLU A 319 25.14 15.24 0.73
CA GLU A 319 26.55 15.65 0.84
C GLU A 319 27.12 15.27 2.21
N ALA A 320 26.36 15.49 3.29
CA ALA A 320 26.78 15.06 4.62
C ALA A 320 26.82 13.53 4.72
N ALA A 321 25.90 12.82 4.05
CA ALA A 321 25.90 11.36 4.01
C ALA A 321 27.13 10.78 3.31
N SER A 322 27.56 11.36 2.18
CA SER A 322 28.77 10.92 1.48
C SER A 322 30.04 11.26 2.28
N LEU A 323 30.12 12.43 2.92
CA LEU A 323 31.21 12.80 3.82
C LEU A 323 31.28 11.88 5.07
N ALA A 324 30.15 11.35 5.51
CA ALA A 324 30.07 10.35 6.58
C ALA A 324 30.42 8.91 6.12
N GLY A 325 30.89 8.72 4.89
CA GLY A 325 31.34 7.44 4.34
C GLY A 325 30.21 6.51 3.86
N ILE A 326 28.99 7.02 3.69
CA ILE A 326 27.87 6.24 3.12
C ILE A 326 28.02 6.23 1.60
N ASP A 327 28.07 5.05 0.98
CA ASP A 327 28.00 4.90 -0.47
C ASP A 327 26.59 5.23 -0.98
N THR A 328 26.40 6.51 -1.32
CA THR A 328 25.11 7.04 -1.78
C THR A 328 24.70 6.43 -3.12
N LYS A 329 25.66 6.10 -3.99
CA LYS A 329 25.39 5.51 -5.32
C LYS A 329 24.81 4.11 -5.16
N TRP A 330 25.44 3.29 -4.33
CA TRP A 330 24.98 1.92 -4.10
C TRP A 330 23.63 1.86 -3.37
N VAL A 331 23.41 2.74 -2.38
CA VAL A 331 22.12 2.81 -1.68
C VAL A 331 21.00 3.23 -2.63
N THR A 332 21.22 4.25 -3.48
CA THR A 332 20.24 4.69 -4.48
C THR A 332 19.91 3.57 -5.48
N MET A 333 20.91 2.85 -6.00
CA MET A 333 20.67 1.71 -6.88
C MET A 333 19.80 0.64 -6.22
N LYS A 334 20.05 0.32 -4.95
CA LYS A 334 19.25 -0.64 -4.18
C LYS A 334 17.82 -0.19 -3.93
N VAL A 335 17.59 1.10 -3.71
CA VAL A 335 16.25 1.67 -3.55
C VAL A 335 15.43 1.40 -4.81
N PHE A 336 15.98 1.68 -5.99
CA PHE A 336 15.27 1.42 -7.26
C PHE A 336 15.15 -0.08 -7.59
N ALA A 337 16.15 -0.90 -7.28
CA ALA A 337 16.04 -2.36 -7.42
C ALA A 337 14.92 -2.94 -6.55
N LEU A 338 14.81 -2.46 -5.31
CA LEU A 338 13.72 -2.82 -4.39
C LEU A 338 12.37 -2.31 -4.89
N MET A 339 12.31 -1.09 -5.43
CA MET A 339 11.09 -0.57 -6.07
C MET A 339 10.65 -1.50 -7.21
N GLY A 340 11.58 -1.92 -8.07
CA GLY A 340 11.30 -2.89 -9.14
C GLY A 340 10.79 -4.24 -8.64
N MET A 341 11.34 -4.75 -7.54
CA MET A 341 10.85 -5.97 -6.88
C MET A 341 9.42 -5.81 -6.36
N LEU A 342 9.12 -4.69 -5.67
CA LEU A 342 7.80 -4.42 -5.12
C LEU A 342 6.77 -4.22 -6.23
N THR A 343 7.16 -3.57 -7.33
CA THR A 343 6.34 -3.44 -8.55
C THR A 343 6.06 -4.80 -9.19
N ALA A 344 7.01 -5.74 -9.17
CA ALA A 344 6.76 -7.11 -9.61
C ALA A 344 5.74 -7.85 -8.74
N ILE A 345 5.84 -7.73 -7.40
CA ILE A 345 4.83 -8.30 -6.48
C ILE A 345 3.44 -7.70 -6.76
N ALA A 346 3.37 -6.38 -6.94
CA ALA A 346 2.12 -5.70 -7.30
C ALA A 346 1.59 -6.16 -8.68
N SER A 347 2.47 -6.38 -9.65
CA SER A 347 2.12 -6.90 -10.98
C SER A 347 1.54 -8.31 -10.94
N VAL A 348 2.09 -9.19 -10.09
CA VAL A 348 1.53 -10.53 -9.83
C VAL A 348 0.10 -10.41 -9.33
N ILE A 349 -0.14 -9.59 -8.30
CA ILE A 349 -1.48 -9.37 -7.74
C ILE A 349 -2.43 -8.77 -8.78
N ALA A 350 -2.00 -7.73 -9.50
CA ALA A 350 -2.84 -7.00 -10.44
C ALA A 350 -3.26 -7.86 -11.65
N SER A 351 -2.32 -8.63 -12.22
CA SER A 351 -2.59 -9.54 -13.35
C SER A 351 -3.40 -10.77 -12.92
N ALA A 352 -3.11 -11.34 -11.75
CA ALA A 352 -3.90 -12.42 -11.17
C ALA A 352 -5.34 -11.99 -10.89
N ARG A 353 -5.55 -10.76 -10.39
CA ARG A 353 -6.87 -10.21 -10.08
C ARG A 353 -7.73 -10.05 -11.33
N LEU A 354 -7.13 -9.66 -12.45
CA LEU A 354 -7.82 -9.57 -13.74
C LEU A 354 -7.89 -10.91 -14.49
N ASN A 355 -7.31 -11.96 -13.92
CA ASN A 355 -7.09 -13.25 -14.57
C ASN A 355 -6.48 -13.13 -15.98
N SER A 356 -5.70 -12.07 -16.21
CA SER A 356 -5.19 -11.69 -17.53
C SER A 356 -4.03 -10.72 -17.44
N ALA A 357 -3.15 -10.79 -18.44
CA ALA A 357 -2.07 -9.83 -18.65
C ALA A 357 -2.39 -8.96 -19.87
N THR A 358 -2.53 -7.65 -19.64
CA THR A 358 -2.89 -6.67 -20.67
C THR A 358 -1.95 -5.49 -20.65
N ASN A 359 -1.75 -4.85 -21.81
CA ASN A 359 -0.90 -3.67 -21.98
C ASN A 359 -1.43 -2.44 -21.25
N ALA A 360 -2.73 -2.44 -20.92
CA ALA A 360 -3.39 -1.37 -20.18
C ALA A 360 -3.20 -1.48 -18.66
N LEU A 361 -2.60 -2.55 -18.15
CA LEU A 361 -2.38 -2.71 -16.72
C LEU A 361 -1.42 -1.63 -16.21
N GLY A 362 -1.73 -1.03 -15.06
CA GLY A 362 -0.93 0.02 -14.46
C GLY A 362 -0.99 1.39 -15.15
N ILE A 363 -2.05 1.70 -15.91
CA ILE A 363 -2.27 3.08 -16.40
C ILE A 363 -2.53 4.02 -15.20
N LEU A 364 -1.73 5.07 -15.06
CA LEU A 364 -1.78 6.07 -13.99
C LEU A 364 -1.43 5.56 -12.58
N ASP A 365 -1.04 4.29 -12.44
CA ASP A 365 -0.63 3.72 -11.14
C ASP A 365 0.57 4.48 -10.56
N GLU A 366 1.47 4.99 -11.38
CA GLU A 366 2.55 5.87 -10.93
C GLU A 366 2.06 7.11 -10.17
N LEU A 367 0.98 7.74 -10.64
CA LEU A 367 0.41 8.92 -9.98
C LEU A 367 -0.30 8.53 -8.68
N TYR A 368 -1.03 7.42 -8.68
CA TYR A 368 -1.71 6.93 -7.47
C TYR A 368 -0.72 6.52 -6.38
N VAL A 369 0.39 5.88 -6.75
CA VAL A 369 1.45 5.45 -5.84
C VAL A 369 2.19 6.64 -5.24
N ILE A 370 2.51 7.65 -6.04
CA ILE A 370 3.11 8.90 -5.54
C ILE A 370 2.12 9.64 -4.63
N ALA A 371 0.87 9.78 -5.05
CA ALA A 371 -0.19 10.39 -4.24
C ALA A 371 -0.33 9.69 -2.89
N ALA A 372 -0.36 8.35 -2.89
CA ALA A 372 -0.45 7.54 -1.69
C ALA A 372 0.73 7.78 -0.73
N ALA A 373 1.96 7.84 -1.24
CA ALA A 373 3.14 8.09 -0.42
C ALA A 373 3.14 9.52 0.18
N VAL A 374 2.76 10.53 -0.62
CA VAL A 374 2.71 11.94 -0.19
C VAL A 374 1.56 12.19 0.78
N ILE A 375 0.33 11.75 0.48
CA ILE A 375 -0.82 11.80 1.39
C ILE A 375 -0.51 11.04 2.68
N GLY A 376 0.25 9.95 2.57
CA GLY A 376 0.81 9.18 3.69
C GLY A 376 1.84 9.90 4.55
N GLY A 377 2.21 11.14 4.22
CA GLY A 377 3.12 11.98 4.98
C GLY A 377 4.59 11.82 4.61
N THR A 378 4.90 11.27 3.44
CA THR A 378 6.26 11.26 2.89
C THR A 378 6.57 12.62 2.28
N SER A 379 7.67 13.23 2.72
CA SER A 379 8.07 14.56 2.28
C SER A 379 8.76 14.52 0.92
N LEU A 380 8.29 15.33 -0.04
CA LEU A 380 8.97 15.51 -1.32
C LEU A 380 10.35 16.18 -1.20
N ALA A 381 10.61 16.88 -0.09
CA ALA A 381 11.93 17.44 0.21
C ALA A 381 12.94 16.38 0.68
N GLY A 382 12.50 15.13 0.90
CA GLY A 382 13.31 14.02 1.37
C GLY A 382 13.43 13.93 2.88
N GLY A 383 14.05 12.84 3.34
CA GLY A 383 14.44 12.63 4.75
C GLY A 383 13.29 12.29 5.73
N VAL A 384 12.02 12.32 5.32
CA VAL A 384 10.87 11.99 6.17
C VAL A 384 9.87 11.13 5.40
N GLY A 385 9.47 9.99 5.98
CA GLY A 385 8.50 9.07 5.39
C GLY A 385 8.23 7.86 6.29
N LYS A 386 7.02 7.30 6.18
CA LYS A 386 6.56 6.16 6.99
C LYS A 386 5.78 5.17 6.12
N ILE A 387 6.13 3.88 6.20
CA ILE A 387 5.50 2.82 5.41
C ILE A 387 4.00 2.70 5.66
N TYR A 388 3.60 2.66 6.93
CA TYR A 388 2.18 2.55 7.29
C TYR A 388 1.36 3.76 6.82
N GLY A 389 1.98 4.94 6.77
CA GLY A 389 1.37 6.15 6.23
C GLY A 389 1.09 6.00 4.74
N ALA A 390 2.06 5.50 3.97
CA ALA A 390 1.87 5.26 2.54
C ALA A 390 0.78 4.20 2.24
N ILE A 391 0.67 3.15 3.06
CA ILE A 391 -0.40 2.14 2.93
C ILE A 391 -1.78 2.76 3.22
N LEU A 392 -1.89 3.60 4.27
CA LEU A 392 -3.11 4.36 4.54
C LEU A 392 -3.44 5.36 3.43
N GLY A 393 -2.43 6.01 2.85
CA GLY A 393 -2.59 6.90 1.71
C GLY A 393 -3.09 6.16 0.47
N ALA A 394 -2.60 4.94 0.22
CA ALA A 394 -3.11 4.06 -0.83
C ALA A 394 -4.58 3.70 -0.60
N LEU A 395 -4.96 3.42 0.65
CA LEU A 395 -6.35 3.16 1.03
C LEU A 395 -7.23 4.39 0.78
N VAL A 396 -6.77 5.60 1.13
CA VAL A 396 -7.48 6.86 0.86
C VAL A 396 -7.69 7.05 -0.63
N MET A 397 -6.64 6.89 -1.44
CA MET A 397 -6.73 7.03 -2.91
C MET A 397 -7.68 6.00 -3.52
N GLN A 398 -7.59 4.74 -3.09
CA GLN A 398 -8.47 3.69 -3.61
C GLN A 398 -9.92 3.89 -3.16
N SER A 399 -10.13 4.44 -1.96
CA SER A 399 -11.46 4.76 -1.45
C SER A 399 -12.12 5.84 -2.28
N LEU A 400 -11.35 6.87 -2.66
CA LEU A 400 -11.81 7.94 -3.54
C LEU A 400 -12.21 7.38 -4.91
N GLN A 401 -11.36 6.55 -5.52
CA GLN A 401 -11.63 5.94 -6.82
C GLN A 401 -12.86 5.02 -6.79
N SER A 402 -12.90 4.09 -5.82
CA SER A 402 -14.01 3.14 -5.67
C SER A 402 -15.32 3.87 -5.39
N GLY A 403 -15.27 4.96 -4.63
CA GLY A 403 -16.44 5.77 -4.31
C GLY A 403 -17.04 6.46 -5.53
N MET A 404 -16.20 7.11 -6.33
CA MET A 404 -16.64 7.76 -7.57
C MET A 404 -17.24 6.76 -8.56
N VAL A 405 -16.63 5.57 -8.70
CA VAL A 405 -17.17 4.50 -9.55
C VAL A 405 -18.56 4.06 -9.07
N LEU A 406 -18.74 3.87 -7.76
CA LEU A 406 -20.01 3.41 -7.19
C LEU A 406 -21.17 4.42 -7.33
N ILE A 407 -20.85 5.72 -7.36
CA ILE A 407 -21.87 6.76 -7.59
C ILE A 407 -22.07 7.08 -9.08
N GLY A 408 -21.39 6.34 -9.98
CA GLY A 408 -21.58 6.45 -11.42
C GLY A 408 -20.86 7.62 -12.08
N PHE A 409 -19.81 8.18 -11.45
CA PHE A 409 -19.04 9.26 -12.08
C PHE A 409 -18.23 8.72 -13.26
N ASP A 410 -18.23 9.47 -14.36
CA ASP A 410 -17.46 9.11 -15.55
C ASP A 410 -15.95 9.12 -15.26
N SER A 411 -15.22 8.28 -16.01
CA SER A 411 -13.77 8.16 -15.91
C SER A 411 -13.02 9.50 -16.09
N ALA A 412 -13.54 10.43 -16.89
CA ALA A 412 -12.97 11.75 -17.07
C ALA A 412 -13.05 12.58 -15.78
N ILE A 413 -14.22 12.60 -15.12
CA ILE A 413 -14.42 13.30 -13.85
C ILE A 413 -13.51 12.69 -12.77
N GLN A 414 -13.41 11.36 -12.73
CA GLN A 414 -12.52 10.67 -11.80
C GLN A 414 -11.07 11.16 -11.94
N ARG A 415 -10.57 11.29 -13.17
CA ARG A 415 -9.20 11.79 -13.44
C ARG A 415 -9.02 13.24 -13.01
N ILE A 416 -10.01 14.10 -13.26
CA ILE A 416 -9.99 15.51 -12.84
C ILE A 416 -9.92 15.60 -11.31
N VAL A 417 -10.79 14.88 -10.60
CA VAL A 417 -10.83 14.88 -9.13
C VAL A 417 -9.53 14.34 -8.53
N VAL A 418 -9.03 13.21 -9.02
CA VAL A 418 -7.75 12.63 -8.58
C VAL A 418 -6.61 13.62 -8.78
N GLY A 419 -6.54 14.28 -9.93
CA GLY A 419 -5.52 15.30 -10.22
C GLY A 419 -5.58 16.48 -9.24
N MET A 420 -6.78 17.01 -8.98
CA MET A 420 -6.96 18.09 -8.01
C MET A 420 -6.59 17.67 -6.59
N VAL A 421 -6.99 16.47 -6.15
CA VAL A 421 -6.67 15.94 -4.82
C VAL A 421 -5.17 15.76 -4.65
N LEU A 422 -4.45 15.28 -5.67
CA LEU A 422 -3.00 15.16 -5.64
C LEU A 422 -2.33 16.54 -5.47
N VAL A 423 -2.70 17.51 -6.30
CA VAL A 423 -2.14 18.88 -6.22
C VAL A 423 -2.41 19.49 -4.84
N PHE A 424 -3.63 19.33 -4.34
CA PHE A 424 -4.02 19.82 -3.02
C PHE A 424 -3.24 19.13 -1.89
N ALA A 425 -3.06 17.82 -1.94
CA ALA A 425 -2.27 17.07 -0.96
C ALA A 425 -0.82 17.55 -0.91
N VAL A 426 -0.19 17.75 -2.07
CA VAL A 426 1.18 18.27 -2.17
C VAL A 426 1.26 19.71 -1.63
N TYR A 427 0.28 20.55 -1.97
CA TYR A 427 0.21 21.92 -1.46
C TYR A 427 0.13 21.95 0.07
N LEU A 428 -0.72 21.12 0.67
CA LEU A 428 -0.83 21.01 2.13
C LEU A 428 0.47 20.54 2.78
N ASP A 429 1.18 19.57 2.18
CA ASP A 429 2.48 19.12 2.68
C ASP A 429 3.51 20.27 2.69
N ILE A 430 3.58 21.04 1.60
CA ILE A 430 4.48 22.20 1.50
C ILE A 430 4.15 23.26 2.57
N VAL A 431 2.87 23.60 2.74
CA VAL A 431 2.44 24.60 3.72
C VAL A 431 2.73 24.13 5.14
N TYR A 432 2.47 22.86 5.46
CA TYR A 432 2.73 22.29 6.77
C TYR A 432 4.23 22.29 7.09
N ASN A 433 5.08 21.85 6.14
CA ASN A 433 6.52 21.78 6.35
C ASN A 433 7.18 23.17 6.45
N LYS A 434 6.61 24.21 5.82
CA LYS A 434 7.07 25.61 6.00
C LYS A 434 6.80 26.15 7.40
N ARG A 435 5.72 25.72 8.06
CA ARG A 435 5.37 26.17 9.42
C ARG A 435 6.22 25.53 10.51
N VAL A 436 6.75 24.33 10.29
CA VAL A 436 7.62 23.63 11.25
C VAL A 436 9.07 24.14 11.23
N LYS A 437 9.50 24.76 10.12
CA LYS A 437 10.84 25.37 9.99
C LYS A 437 10.91 26.83 10.48
N LYS A 438 9.79 27.44 10.81
CA LYS A 438 9.73 28.72 11.53
C LYS A 438 9.49 28.42 12.99
#